data_AF-A0A0A2MC30-F1
#
_entry.id   AF-A0A0A2MC30-F1
#
_cell.length_a   1.000
_cell.length_b   1.000
_cell.length_c   1.000
_cell.angle_alpha   90.00
_cell.angle_beta   90.00
_cell.angle_gamma   90.00
#
_symmetry.space_group_name_H-M   'P 1'
#
loop_
_entity.id
_entity.type
_entity.pdbx_description
1 polymer ?
#
loop_
_entity_poly.entity_id
_entity_poly.type
_entity_poly.pdbx_seq_one_letter_code
_entity_poly.pdbx_strand_id
1 'polypeptide(L)'
;MLYFLALLIFQAAYIFFGQKTDAGMFNGAVASVAYRFISIVIILKATQDKRWHMIFLTSLPIFFIYLYLVNLIRDSIANSYYVWIANGFLTAFLSGLAVTNYCYKEDQKSFWLLLSALLFVIQIGLFFVNKFYLKQDIFLHMVVVFYGISHYTFYKFMIFKDSEKS
;
A
#
# COMPACT_ATOMS: atom_id res chain seq x y z
N MET A 1 8.02 1.43 17.84
CA MET A 1 7.52 2.82 17.82
C MET A 1 7.10 3.29 16.42
N LEU A 2 7.99 3.26 15.40
CA LEU A 2 7.65 3.65 14.01
C LEU A 2 6.46 2.89 13.39
N TYR A 3 6.32 1.59 13.68
CA TYR A 3 5.20 0.80 13.16
C TYR A 3 3.83 1.24 13.72
N PHE A 4 3.75 1.54 15.02
CA PHE A 4 2.52 2.06 15.64
C PHE A 4 2.17 3.45 15.09
N LEU A 5 3.16 4.29 14.82
CA LEU A 5 2.93 5.57 14.13
C LEU A 5 2.35 5.36 12.73
N ALA A 6 2.88 4.40 11.96
CA ALA A 6 2.35 4.05 10.65
C ALA A 6 0.89 3.60 10.74
N LEU A 7 0.55 2.75 11.72
CA LEU A 7 -0.83 2.33 11.97
C LEU A 7 -1.76 3.50 12.32
N LEU A 8 -1.32 4.45 13.14
CA LEU A 8 -2.15 5.62 13.50
C LEU A 8 -2.40 6.54 12.29
N ILE A 9 -1.36 6.83 11.51
CA ILE A 9 -1.48 7.62 10.27
C ILE A 9 -2.39 6.92 9.27
N PHE A 10 -2.30 5.59 9.19
CA PHE A 10 -3.20 4.81 8.37
C PHE A 10 -4.66 4.97 8.81
N GLN A 11 -4.95 4.80 10.11
CA GLN A 11 -6.33 4.91 10.61
C GLN A 11 -6.90 6.31 10.34
N ALA A 12 -6.08 7.36 10.46
CA ALA A 12 -6.45 8.70 10.06
C ALA A 12 -6.81 8.79 8.56
N ALA A 13 -6.01 8.17 7.68
CA ALA A 13 -6.30 8.14 6.24
C ALA A 13 -7.69 7.52 5.95
N TYR A 14 -8.03 6.41 6.62
CA TYR A 14 -9.32 5.75 6.43
C TYR A 14 -10.51 6.59 6.92
N ILE A 15 -10.36 7.26 8.07
CA ILE A 15 -11.37 8.21 8.58
C ILE A 15 -11.61 9.33 7.56
N PHE A 16 -10.55 9.89 6.98
CA PHE A 16 -10.67 10.93 5.95
C PHE A 16 -11.34 10.42 4.67
N PHE A 17 -11.02 9.20 4.20
CA PHE A 17 -11.67 8.61 3.03
C PHE A 17 -13.17 8.32 3.24
N GLY A 18 -13.58 8.09 4.49
CA GLY A 18 -14.99 7.93 4.87
C GLY A 18 -15.80 9.23 4.76
N GLN A 19 -15.15 10.39 4.75
CA GLN A 19 -15.82 11.66 4.55
C GLN A 19 -16.28 11.79 3.08
N LYS A 20 -17.51 12.25 2.87
CA LYS A 20 -18.08 12.49 1.53
C LYS A 20 -17.71 13.88 0.99
N THR A 21 -16.52 14.37 1.31
CA THR A 21 -16.03 15.70 0.93
C THR A 21 -14.73 15.59 0.14
N ASP A 22 -14.49 16.53 -0.78
CA ASP A 22 -13.25 16.55 -1.57
C ASP A 22 -12.01 16.76 -0.69
N ALA A 23 -12.15 17.59 0.36
CA ALA A 23 -11.11 17.79 1.37
C ALA A 23 -10.77 16.49 2.12
N GLY A 24 -11.79 15.68 2.44
CA GLY A 24 -11.59 14.35 3.04
C GLY A 24 -10.84 13.41 2.10
N MET A 25 -11.16 13.42 0.80
CA MET A 25 -10.44 12.60 -0.18
C MET A 25 -8.98 13.03 -0.34
N PHE A 26 -8.70 14.33 -0.38
CA PHE A 26 -7.35 14.88 -0.45
C PHE A 26 -6.54 14.53 0.81
N ASN A 27 -7.08 14.82 2.00
CA ASN A 27 -6.41 14.55 3.28
C ASN A 27 -6.17 13.05 3.49
N GLY A 28 -7.15 12.22 3.11
CA GLY A 28 -7.01 10.77 3.13
C GLY A 28 -5.88 10.31 2.21
N ALA A 29 -5.81 10.83 0.99
CA ALA A 29 -4.73 10.50 0.06
C ALA A 29 -3.35 10.92 0.58
N VAL A 30 -3.22 12.11 1.17
CA VAL A 30 -1.96 12.59 1.77
C VAL A 30 -1.52 11.72 2.95
N ALA A 31 -2.44 11.39 3.86
CA ALA A 31 -2.15 10.49 4.97
C ALA A 31 -1.75 9.09 4.47
N SER A 32 -2.37 8.62 3.38
CA SER A 32 -2.04 7.37 2.71
C SER A 32 -0.61 7.36 2.12
N VAL A 33 -0.14 8.49 1.57
CA VAL A 33 1.26 8.67 1.13
C VAL A 33 2.20 8.57 2.33
N ALA A 34 1.90 9.30 3.41
CA ALA A 34 2.73 9.33 4.61
C ALA A 34 2.86 7.92 5.23
N TYR A 35 1.76 7.18 5.33
CA TYR A 35 1.76 5.79 5.75
C TYR A 35 2.70 4.93 4.90
N ARG A 36 2.55 4.98 3.56
CA ARG A 36 3.38 4.16 2.65
C ARG A 36 4.86 4.51 2.75
N PHE A 37 5.18 5.80 2.86
CA PHE A 37 6.56 6.24 3.04
C PHE A 37 7.17 5.64 4.31
N ILE A 38 6.45 5.69 5.43
CA ILE A 38 6.92 5.08 6.69
C ILE A 38 7.05 3.57 6.56
N SER A 39 6.09 2.89 5.92
CA SER A 39 6.15 1.45 5.67
C SER A 39 7.36 1.06 4.83
N ILE A 40 7.68 1.82 3.78
CA ILE A 40 8.91 1.62 2.99
C ILE A 40 10.16 1.76 3.84
N VAL A 41 10.24 2.80 4.69
CA VAL A 41 11.38 2.99 5.61
C VAL A 41 11.52 1.81 6.57
N ILE A 42 10.41 1.30 7.09
CA ILE A 42 10.40 0.11 7.96
C ILE A 42 10.92 -1.12 7.22
N ILE A 43 10.43 -1.35 6.00
CA ILE A 43 10.82 -2.50 5.17
C ILE A 43 12.32 -2.41 4.83
N LEU A 44 12.80 -1.28 4.32
CA LEU A 44 14.22 -1.09 3.97
C LEU A 44 15.14 -1.35 5.17
N LYS A 45 14.77 -0.87 6.37
CA LYS A 45 15.51 -1.16 7.61
C LYS A 45 15.44 -2.63 8.02
N ALA A 46 14.36 -3.33 7.70
CA ALA A 46 14.13 -4.72 8.08
C ALA A 46 14.73 -5.74 7.11
N THR A 47 14.85 -5.40 5.82
CA THR A 47 15.35 -6.28 4.78
C THR A 47 16.82 -6.01 4.44
N GLN A 48 17.27 -4.75 4.62
CA GLN A 48 18.60 -4.26 4.22
C GLN A 48 18.95 -4.60 2.76
N ASP A 49 17.95 -4.73 1.90
CA ASP A 49 18.15 -5.10 0.51
C ASP A 49 18.74 -3.91 -0.27
N LYS A 50 19.88 -4.13 -0.93
CA LYS A 50 20.61 -3.12 -1.70
C LYS A 50 20.42 -3.25 -3.21
N ARG A 51 19.59 -4.20 -3.67
CA ARG A 51 19.39 -4.47 -5.11
C ARG A 51 18.37 -3.52 -5.72
N TRP A 52 18.69 -2.23 -5.70
CA TRP A 52 17.82 -1.16 -6.20
C TRP A 52 17.39 -1.38 -7.65
N HIS A 53 18.28 -1.87 -8.51
CA HIS A 53 17.95 -2.18 -9.90
C HIS A 53 16.81 -3.21 -10.04
N MET A 54 16.84 -4.29 -9.26
CA MET A 54 15.77 -5.30 -9.25
C MET A 54 14.47 -4.72 -8.69
N ILE A 55 14.56 -3.94 -7.61
CA ILE A 55 13.39 -3.32 -6.97
C ILE A 55 12.67 -2.40 -7.96
N PHE A 56 13.41 -1.56 -8.69
CA PHE A 56 12.81 -0.69 -9.70
C PHE A 56 12.20 -1.50 -10.85
N LEU A 57 12.89 -2.55 -11.33
CA LEU A 57 12.39 -3.39 -12.40
C LEU A 57 11.09 -4.11 -12.04
N THR A 58 11.00 -4.67 -10.82
CA THR A 58 9.80 -5.37 -10.33
C THR A 58 8.66 -4.41 -9.96
N SER A 59 8.95 -3.15 -9.66
CA SER A 59 7.94 -2.11 -9.38
C SER A 59 7.22 -1.63 -10.63
N LEU A 60 7.91 -1.59 -11.79
CA LEU A 60 7.36 -1.05 -13.04
C LEU A 60 6.01 -1.62 -13.47
N PRO A 61 5.78 -2.96 -13.54
CA PRO A 61 4.50 -3.48 -13.99
C PRO A 61 3.34 -3.04 -13.09
N ILE A 62 3.56 -3.02 -11.77
CA ILE A 62 2.57 -2.58 -10.79
C ILE A 62 2.32 -1.08 -10.92
N PHE A 63 3.37 -0.29 -11.17
CA PHE A 63 3.25 1.15 -11.38
C PHE A 63 2.43 1.48 -12.62
N PHE A 64 2.65 0.79 -13.75
CA PHE A 64 1.87 1.02 -14.97
C PHE A 64 0.38 0.67 -14.79
N ILE A 65 0.08 -0.47 -14.16
CA ILE A 65 -1.30 -0.85 -13.82
C ILE A 65 -1.93 0.24 -12.96
N TYR A 66 -1.20 0.75 -11.97
CA TYR A 66 -1.70 1.81 -11.10
C TYR A 66 -1.95 3.12 -11.84
N LEU A 67 -1.02 3.56 -12.70
CA LEU A 67 -1.18 4.77 -13.51
C LEU A 67 -2.39 4.67 -14.43
N TYR A 68 -2.63 3.49 -15.02
CA TYR A 68 -3.82 3.24 -15.81
C TYR A 68 -5.10 3.42 -14.98
N LEU A 69 -5.16 2.86 -13.77
CA LEU A 69 -6.30 3.03 -12.86
C LEU A 69 -6.52 4.49 -12.46
N VAL A 70 -5.46 5.22 -12.12
CA VAL A 70 -5.53 6.66 -11.77
C VAL A 70 -6.01 7.49 -12.95
N ASN A 71 -5.55 7.18 -14.16
CA ASN A 71 -5.98 7.88 -15.36
C ASN A 71 -7.48 7.64 -15.64
N LEU A 72 -7.98 6.44 -15.36
CA LEU A 72 -9.38 6.08 -15.55
C LEU A 72 -10.33 6.92 -14.66
N ILE A 73 -9.86 7.31 -13.47
CA ILE A 73 -10.62 8.11 -12.50
C ILE A 73 -10.22 9.59 -12.47
N ARG A 74 -9.39 10.04 -13.43
CA ARG A 74 -8.71 11.36 -13.41
C ARG A 74 -9.67 12.51 -13.14
N ASP A 75 -10.80 12.54 -13.85
CA ASP A 75 -11.79 13.62 -13.75
C ASP A 75 -12.44 13.66 -12.37
N SER A 76 -12.55 12.51 -11.71
CA SER A 76 -13.13 12.38 -10.36
C SER A 76 -12.15 12.74 -9.25
N ILE A 77 -10.85 12.84 -9.54
CA ILE A 77 -9.80 13.09 -8.54
C ILE A 77 -8.97 14.35 -8.84
N ALA A 78 -9.43 15.25 -9.71
CA ALA A 78 -8.64 16.35 -10.26
C ALA A 78 -7.80 17.12 -9.22
N ASN A 79 -8.39 17.50 -8.08
CA ASN A 79 -7.71 18.24 -7.00
C ASN A 79 -6.65 17.42 -6.23
N SER A 80 -6.71 16.09 -6.31
CA SER A 80 -5.82 15.15 -5.62
C SER A 80 -4.99 14.29 -6.57
N TYR A 81 -5.02 14.58 -7.88
CA TYR A 81 -4.43 13.75 -8.93
C TYR A 81 -2.94 13.45 -8.69
N TYR A 82 -2.14 14.48 -8.38
CA TYR A 82 -0.72 14.31 -8.08
C TYR A 82 -0.46 13.50 -6.80
N VAL A 83 -1.35 13.60 -5.81
CA VAL A 83 -1.27 12.81 -4.56
C VAL A 83 -1.55 11.33 -4.84
N TRP A 84 -2.46 11.04 -5.77
CA TRP A 84 -2.72 9.67 -6.22
C TRP A 84 -1.56 9.10 -7.04
N ILE A 85 -0.91 9.88 -7.90
CA ILE A 85 0.33 9.45 -8.57
C ILE A 85 1.42 9.09 -7.56
N ALA A 86 1.62 9.95 -6.53
CA ALA A 86 2.58 9.67 -5.46
C ALA A 86 2.22 8.39 -4.68
N ASN A 87 0.93 8.17 -4.37
CA ASN A 87 0.46 6.92 -3.77
C ASN A 87 0.77 5.72 -4.65
N GLY A 88 0.56 5.83 -5.96
CA GLY A 88 0.87 4.79 -6.93
C GLY A 88 2.33 4.43 -6.97
N PHE A 89 3.19 5.45 -7.05
CA PHE A 89 4.63 5.27 -7.04
C PHE A 89 5.10 4.54 -5.77
N LEU A 90 4.66 4.98 -4.59
CA LEU A 90 5.04 4.33 -3.34
C LEU A 90 4.45 2.92 -3.20
N THR A 91 3.23 2.69 -3.69
CA THR A 91 2.63 1.34 -3.68
C THR A 91 3.44 0.39 -4.55
N ALA A 92 3.72 0.81 -5.79
CA ALA A 92 4.51 0.02 -6.72
C ALA A 92 5.92 -0.25 -6.18
N PHE A 93 6.56 0.76 -5.58
CA PHE A 93 7.87 0.62 -4.96
C PHE A 93 7.87 -0.35 -3.78
N LEU A 94 6.86 -0.28 -2.90
CA LEU A 94 6.66 -1.22 -1.80
C LEU A 94 6.46 -2.65 -2.32
N SER A 95 5.66 -2.82 -3.36
CA SER A 95 5.44 -4.13 -3.97
C SER A 95 6.69 -4.67 -4.66
N GLY A 96 7.46 -3.84 -5.36
CA GLY A 96 8.74 -4.24 -5.93
C GLY A 96 9.76 -4.65 -4.87
N LEU A 97 9.82 -3.93 -3.74
CA LEU A 97 10.61 -4.32 -2.57
C LEU A 97 10.20 -5.70 -2.05
N ALA A 98 8.90 -5.96 -1.95
CA ALA A 98 8.39 -7.23 -1.45
C ALA A 98 8.71 -8.40 -2.39
N VAL A 99 8.50 -8.21 -3.70
CA VAL A 99 8.81 -9.20 -4.74
C VAL A 99 10.31 -9.50 -4.78
N THR A 100 11.15 -8.46 -4.85
CA THR A 100 12.61 -8.64 -4.87
C THR A 100 13.11 -9.29 -3.57
N ASN A 101 12.54 -8.96 -2.41
CA ASN A 101 12.95 -9.63 -1.18
C ASN A 101 12.58 -11.13 -1.19
N TYR A 102 11.38 -11.48 -1.65
CA TYR A 102 10.91 -12.87 -1.70
C TYR A 102 11.69 -13.72 -2.71
N CYS A 103 11.86 -13.24 -3.95
CA CYS A 103 12.54 -14.00 -5.01
C CYS A 103 14.00 -14.36 -4.71
N TYR A 104 14.60 -13.80 -3.66
CA TYR A 104 16.02 -13.99 -3.38
C TYR A 104 16.33 -14.45 -1.96
N LYS A 105 15.44 -14.22 -0.99
CA LYS A 105 15.63 -14.76 0.36
C LYS A 105 14.83 -16.04 0.57
N GLU A 106 13.67 -16.16 -0.06
CA GLU A 106 12.77 -17.31 0.02
C GLU A 106 12.47 -17.76 1.48
N ASP A 107 12.51 -16.82 2.43
CA ASP A 107 12.22 -17.06 3.84
C ASP A 107 10.75 -16.76 4.19
N GLN A 108 10.29 -17.28 5.33
CA GLN A 108 8.90 -17.04 5.78
C GLN A 108 8.60 -15.54 5.93
N LYS A 109 9.58 -14.75 6.36
CA LYS A 109 9.46 -13.31 6.53
C LYS A 109 9.16 -12.60 5.21
N SER A 110 9.93 -12.87 4.16
CA SER A 110 9.73 -12.30 2.83
C SER A 110 8.42 -12.77 2.19
N PHE A 111 7.96 -13.99 2.49
CA PHE A 111 6.62 -14.45 2.09
C PHE A 111 5.50 -13.58 2.70
N TRP A 112 5.55 -13.33 4.02
CA TRP A 112 4.55 -12.47 4.68
C TRP A 112 4.54 -11.04 4.12
N LEU A 113 5.72 -10.50 3.78
CA LEU A 113 5.84 -9.19 3.15
C LEU A 113 5.23 -9.18 1.75
N LEU A 114 5.51 -10.19 0.92
CA LEU A 114 4.94 -10.33 -0.41
C LEU A 114 3.42 -10.43 -0.37
N LEU A 115 2.89 -11.30 0.51
CA LEU A 115 1.45 -11.47 0.67
C LEU A 115 0.77 -10.15 1.07
N SER A 116 1.37 -9.41 2.02
CA SER A 116 0.87 -8.09 2.41
C SER A 116 0.86 -7.10 1.25
N ALA A 117 1.95 -7.03 0.47
CA ALA A 117 2.05 -6.12 -0.66
C ALA A 117 1.04 -6.43 -1.77
N LEU A 118 0.80 -7.72 -2.06
CA LEU A 118 -0.21 -8.16 -3.03
C LEU A 118 -1.61 -7.74 -2.58
N LEU A 119 -1.94 -7.96 -1.31
CA LEU A 119 -3.25 -7.61 -0.77
C LEU A 119 -3.47 -6.09 -0.77
N PHE A 120 -2.44 -5.26 -0.53
CA PHE A 120 -2.53 -3.80 -0.66
C PHE A 120 -2.84 -3.35 -2.10
N VAL A 121 -2.25 -4.01 -3.10
CA VAL A 121 -2.52 -3.70 -4.52
C VAL A 121 -3.96 -4.08 -4.89
N ILE A 122 -4.45 -5.23 -4.41
CA ILE A 122 -5.84 -5.62 -4.63
C ILE A 122 -6.80 -4.64 -3.94
N GLN A 123 -6.50 -4.29 -2.68
CA GLN A 123 -7.31 -3.38 -1.88
C GLN A 123 -7.46 -2.00 -2.52
N ILE A 124 -6.40 -1.42 -3.09
CA ILE A 124 -6.48 -0.12 -3.76
C ILE A 124 -7.25 -0.18 -5.08
N GLY A 125 -7.13 -1.29 -5.82
CA GLY A 125 -7.95 -1.53 -7.01
C GLY A 125 -9.44 -1.59 -6.66
N LEU A 126 -9.80 -2.38 -5.64
CA LEU A 126 -11.17 -2.47 -5.14
C LEU A 126 -11.70 -1.12 -4.63
N PHE A 127 -10.85 -0.32 -3.98
CA PHE A 127 -11.21 1.01 -3.52
C PHE A 127 -11.62 1.92 -4.69
N PHE A 128 -10.85 1.93 -5.77
CA PHE A 128 -11.20 2.71 -6.96
C PHE A 128 -12.47 2.21 -7.64
N VAL A 129 -12.62 0.90 -7.82
CA VAL A 129 -13.83 0.29 -8.40
C VAL A 129 -15.07 0.67 -7.58
N ASN A 130 -14.99 0.53 -6.25
CA ASN A 130 -16.10 0.87 -5.36
C ASN A 130 -16.45 2.36 -5.43
N LYS A 131 -15.44 3.24 -5.30
CA LYS A 131 -15.67 4.68 -5.14
C LYS A 131 -16.16 5.33 -6.44
N PHE A 132 -15.66 4.89 -7.60
CA PHE A 132 -15.84 5.59 -8.87
C PHE A 132 -16.68 4.85 -9.92
N TYR A 133 -16.88 3.52 -9.81
CA TYR A 133 -17.63 2.76 -10.83
C TYR A 133 -18.94 2.18 -10.29
N LEU A 134 -18.85 1.24 -9.33
CA LEU A 134 -19.98 0.38 -9.01
C LEU A 134 -20.75 0.83 -7.76
N LYS A 135 -20.13 1.56 -6.82
CA LYS A 135 -20.72 2.01 -5.55
C LYS A 135 -21.63 0.97 -4.89
N GLN A 136 -21.18 -0.28 -4.82
CA GLN A 136 -21.93 -1.36 -4.16
C GLN A 136 -21.27 -1.71 -2.84
N ASP A 137 -22.09 -1.94 -1.81
CA ASP A 137 -21.62 -2.26 -0.46
C ASP A 137 -20.70 -3.47 -0.43
N ILE A 138 -20.88 -4.45 -1.34
CA ILE A 138 -20.02 -5.63 -1.42
C ILE A 138 -18.55 -5.27 -1.70
N PHE A 139 -18.28 -4.30 -2.58
CA PHE A 139 -16.92 -3.87 -2.85
C PHE A 139 -16.33 -3.10 -1.67
N LEU A 140 -17.14 -2.33 -0.95
CA LEU A 140 -16.71 -1.68 0.28
C LEU A 140 -16.32 -2.71 1.36
N HIS A 141 -17.13 -3.74 1.56
CA HIS A 141 -16.82 -4.83 2.50
C HIS A 141 -15.53 -5.55 2.10
N MET A 142 -15.34 -5.86 0.81
CA MET A 142 -14.09 -6.45 0.32
C MET A 142 -12.90 -5.53 0.57
N VAL A 143 -13.01 -4.22 0.32
CA VAL A 143 -11.94 -3.26 0.62
C VAL A 143 -11.53 -3.35 2.09
N VAL A 144 -12.49 -3.42 3.02
CA VAL A 144 -12.22 -3.53 4.46
C VAL A 144 -11.59 -4.88 4.84
N VAL A 145 -12.06 -5.99 4.26
CA VAL A 145 -11.52 -7.33 4.54
C VAL A 145 -10.08 -7.45 4.02
N PHE A 146 -9.86 -7.14 2.74
CA PHE A 146 -8.51 -7.15 2.15
C PHE A 146 -7.58 -6.21 2.91
N TYR A 147 -8.09 -5.06 3.33
CA TYR A 147 -7.37 -4.13 4.19
C TYR A 147 -6.93 -4.78 5.51
N GLY A 148 -7.85 -5.40 6.26
CA GLY A 148 -7.52 -6.05 7.53
C GLY A 148 -6.48 -7.17 7.37
N ILE A 149 -6.63 -8.00 6.34
CA ILE A 149 -5.69 -9.10 6.07
C ILE A 149 -4.32 -8.57 5.63
N SER A 150 -4.27 -7.49 4.83
CA SER A 150 -3.00 -6.84 4.42
C SER A 150 -2.19 -6.38 5.63
N HIS A 151 -2.87 -5.79 6.62
CA HIS A 151 -2.22 -5.31 7.85
C HIS A 151 -1.83 -6.44 8.78
N TYR A 152 -2.66 -7.47 8.90
CA TYR A 152 -2.32 -8.66 9.67
C TYR A 152 -1.06 -9.34 9.12
N THR A 153 -0.98 -9.52 7.80
CA THR A 153 0.18 -10.12 7.13
C THR A 153 1.43 -9.24 7.25
N PHE A 154 1.29 -7.91 7.16
CA PHE A 154 2.40 -6.99 7.42
C PHE A 154 2.89 -7.06 8.87
N TYR A 155 1.96 -7.19 9.83
CA TYR A 155 2.30 -7.39 11.23
C TYR A 155 3.04 -8.71 11.47
N LYS A 156 2.64 -9.79 10.80
CA LYS A 156 3.36 -11.07 10.84
C LYS A 156 4.79 -10.92 10.33
N PHE A 157 5.00 -10.21 9.22
CA PHE A 157 6.35 -9.88 8.74
C PHE A 157 7.19 -9.16 9.82
N MET A 158 6.59 -8.23 10.56
CA MET A 158 7.26 -7.51 11.64
C MET A 158 7.64 -8.41 12.82
N ILE A 159 6.76 -9.33 13.23
CA ILE A 159 7.08 -10.28 14.31
C ILE A 159 8.25 -11.19 13.93
N PHE A 160 8.21 -11.78 12.73
CA PHE A 160 9.27 -12.70 12.28
C PHE A 160 10.63 -12.01 12.17
N LYS A 161 10.64 -10.72 11.82
CA LYS A 161 11.86 -9.90 11.83
C LYS A 161 12.44 -9.76 13.25
N ASP A 162 11.60 -9.62 14.26
CA ASP A 162 12.05 -9.40 15.64
C ASP A 162 12.46 -10.74 16.32
N SER A 163 11.87 -11.87 15.92
CA SER A 163 12.27 -13.21 16.41
C SER A 163 13.65 -13.67 15.92
N GLU A 164 14.13 -13.21 14.77
CA GLU A 164 15.49 -13.50 14.27
C GLU A 164 16.60 -12.75 15.03
N LYS A 165 16.24 -11.80 15.91
CA LYS A 165 17.18 -11.00 16.70
C LYS A 165 17.29 -11.43 18.16
N SER A 166 16.56 -12.47 18.57
CA SER A 166 16.64 -13.11 19.89
C SER A 166 17.43 -14.41 19.80
#